data_AF-A0A345R0B9-F1
#
_entry.id   AF-A0A345R0B9-F1
#
_cell.length_a   1.000
_cell.length_b   1.000
_cell.length_c   1.000
_cell.angle_alpha   90.00
_cell.angle_beta   90.00
_cell.angle_gamma   90.00
#
_symmetry.space_group_name_H-M   'P 1'
#
loop_
_entity.id
_entity.type
_entity.pdbx_description
1 polymer ?
#
loop_
_entity_poly.entity_id
_entity_poly.type
_entity_poly.pdbx_seq_one_letter_code
_entity_poly.pdbx_strand_id
1 'polypeptide(L)'
;MLRGSSIRYLSLGAHWLPPADQFDTVHDRWCTEILERGRRDISPEGFSYGIAAKMVNCFTKTLFLNDMISSTSLCNQSLEDDRKNRATWLHPPVDRLLLEQLQKKNIGEARNEWRALKSKGWSRFDRETYQRAIALMKQASGGRPAQLEAFWIGHQSPGKKSTI
;
A
#
# COMPACT_ATOMS: atom_id res chain seq x y z
N MET A 1 4.47 6.72 -17.31
CA MET A 1 3.27 6.09 -16.73
C MET A 1 2.47 7.01 -15.82
N LEU A 2 3.00 7.49 -14.68
CA LEU A 2 2.23 8.28 -13.70
C LEU A 2 1.70 9.64 -14.22
N ARG A 3 2.47 10.38 -15.03
CA ARG A 3 2.04 11.67 -15.62
C ARG A 3 0.76 11.58 -16.48
N GLY A 4 0.42 10.40 -16.96
CA GLY A 4 -0.73 10.20 -17.84
C GLY A 4 -2.00 9.72 -17.13
N SER A 5 -1.91 9.17 -15.93
CA SER A 5 -3.06 8.68 -15.18
C SER A 5 -3.64 9.75 -14.26
N SER A 6 -4.88 9.55 -13.82
CA SER A 6 -5.58 10.41 -12.87
C SER A 6 -4.87 10.50 -11.51
N ILE A 7 -4.02 9.52 -11.17
CA ILE A 7 -3.19 9.58 -9.96
C ILE A 7 -2.23 10.79 -9.95
N ARG A 8 -1.90 11.37 -11.10
CA ARG A 8 -1.02 12.54 -11.19
C ARG A 8 -1.56 13.73 -10.38
N TYR A 9 -2.87 13.85 -10.23
CA TYR A 9 -3.47 14.95 -9.46
C TYR A 9 -3.11 14.86 -7.97
N LEU A 10 -2.74 13.68 -7.46
CA LEU A 10 -2.22 13.55 -6.10
C LEU A 10 -0.87 14.28 -5.90
N SER A 11 -0.11 14.57 -6.97
CA SER A 11 1.11 15.38 -6.84
C SER A 11 0.83 16.82 -6.41
N LEU A 12 -0.43 17.26 -6.43
CA LEU A 12 -0.86 18.58 -5.97
C LEU A 12 -1.03 18.64 -4.44
N GLY A 13 -0.99 17.50 -3.75
CA GLY A 13 -1.00 17.40 -2.29
C GLY A 13 -1.89 16.29 -1.77
N ALA A 14 -1.68 15.87 -0.52
CA ALA A 14 -2.41 14.75 0.09
C ALA A 14 -3.90 15.05 0.36
N HIS A 15 -4.35 16.30 0.24
CA HIS A 15 -5.76 16.67 0.28
C HIS A 15 -6.56 16.09 -0.91
N TRP A 16 -5.88 15.63 -1.97
CA TRP A 16 -6.49 14.90 -3.08
C TRP A 16 -6.65 13.40 -2.82
N LEU A 17 -6.21 12.89 -1.66
CA LEU A 17 -6.50 11.50 -1.29
C LEU A 17 -8.01 11.35 -1.06
N PRO A 18 -8.64 10.32 -1.66
CA PRO A 18 -10.05 10.07 -1.47
C PRO A 18 -10.35 9.67 0.00
N PRO A 19 -11.58 9.91 0.46
CA PRO A 19 -12.08 9.36 1.73
C PRO A 19 -11.94 7.83 1.82
N ALA A 20 -11.91 7.30 3.03
CA ALA A 20 -11.63 5.87 3.30
C ALA A 20 -12.61 4.92 2.58
N ASP A 21 -13.89 5.26 2.57
CA ASP A 21 -14.98 4.50 1.92
C ASP A 21 -14.89 4.51 0.39
N GLN A 22 -14.18 5.47 -0.20
CA GLN A 22 -13.98 5.60 -1.63
C GLN A 22 -12.60 5.13 -2.10
N PHE A 23 -11.66 4.93 -1.15
CA PHE A 23 -10.27 4.68 -1.47
C PHE A 23 -10.07 3.44 -2.36
N ASP A 24 -10.71 2.32 -2.05
CA ASP A 24 -10.56 1.07 -2.81
C ASP A 24 -10.99 1.24 -4.28
N THR A 25 -12.11 1.91 -4.51
CA THR A 25 -12.66 2.17 -5.85
C THR A 25 -11.71 3.06 -6.66
N VAL A 26 -11.22 4.14 -6.04
CA VAL A 26 -10.29 5.06 -6.71
C VAL A 26 -8.92 4.40 -6.93
N HIS A 27 -8.46 3.59 -5.97
CA HIS A 27 -7.24 2.80 -6.09
C HIS A 27 -7.31 1.80 -7.25
N ASP A 28 -8.42 1.08 -7.39
CA ASP A 28 -8.64 0.14 -8.49
C ASP A 28 -8.59 0.84 -9.85
N ARG A 29 -9.21 2.02 -9.94
CA ARG A 29 -9.13 2.86 -11.14
C ARG A 29 -7.68 3.26 -11.46
N TRP A 30 -6.92 3.77 -10.48
CA TRP A 30 -5.51 4.12 -10.69
C TRP A 30 -4.67 2.93 -11.14
N CYS A 31 -4.88 1.77 -10.54
CA CYS A 31 -4.20 0.54 -10.92
C CYS A 31 -4.55 0.12 -12.34
N THR A 32 -5.82 0.23 -12.74
CA THR A 32 -6.28 -0.09 -14.09
C THR A 32 -5.62 0.81 -15.13
N GLU A 33 -5.63 2.13 -14.90
CA GLU A 33 -4.99 3.10 -15.80
C GLU A 33 -3.47 2.87 -15.92
N ILE A 34 -2.79 2.50 -14.83
CA ILE A 34 -1.36 2.19 -14.84
C ILE A 34 -1.09 0.85 -15.52
N LEU A 35 -1.93 -0.17 -15.28
CA LEU A 35 -1.83 -1.49 -15.90
C LEU A 35 -1.93 -1.39 -17.43
N GLU A 36 -2.95 -0.70 -17.94
CA GLU A 36 -3.14 -0.50 -19.38
C GLU A 36 -1.93 0.19 -20.03
N ARG A 37 -1.42 1.24 -19.38
CA ARG A 37 -0.22 1.95 -19.85
C ARG A 37 1.03 1.08 -19.78
N GLY A 38 1.24 0.36 -18.67
CA GLY A 38 2.39 -0.52 -18.50
C GLY A 38 2.40 -1.67 -19.49
N ARG A 39 1.22 -2.22 -19.81
CA ARG A 39 1.09 -3.23 -20.87
C ARG A 39 1.40 -2.68 -22.25
N ARG A 40 0.92 -1.49 -22.57
CA ARG A 40 1.17 -0.85 -23.87
C ARG A 40 2.63 -0.40 -24.03
N ASP A 41 3.19 0.23 -22.99
CA ASP A 41 4.43 1.01 -23.10
C ASP A 41 5.67 0.25 -22.58
N ILE A 42 5.50 -0.83 -21.80
CA ILE A 42 6.61 -1.54 -21.14
C ILE A 42 6.62 -3.04 -21.45
N SER A 43 5.55 -3.77 -21.11
CA SER A 43 5.48 -5.22 -21.32
C SER A 43 4.03 -5.71 -21.30
N PRO A 44 3.45 -6.11 -22.45
CA PRO A 44 2.05 -6.53 -22.53
C PRO A 44 1.72 -7.73 -21.62
N GLU A 45 2.61 -8.71 -21.54
CA GLU A 45 2.43 -9.95 -20.77
C GLU A 45 3.07 -9.88 -19.39
N GLY A 46 4.12 -9.06 -19.23
CA GLY A 46 4.90 -8.95 -17.98
C GLY A 46 4.36 -7.91 -16.99
N PHE A 47 3.54 -6.96 -17.45
CA PHE A 47 2.97 -5.93 -16.59
C PHE A 47 1.64 -6.40 -15.97
N SER A 48 1.69 -6.75 -14.68
CA SER A 48 0.55 -7.27 -13.93
C SER A 48 -0.15 -6.21 -13.09
N TYR A 49 -1.34 -6.55 -12.59
CA TYR A 49 -2.08 -5.69 -11.67
C TYR A 49 -1.30 -5.46 -10.36
N GLY A 50 -0.62 -6.48 -9.84
CA GLY A 50 0.23 -6.34 -8.65
C GLY A 50 1.40 -5.36 -8.84
N ILE A 51 1.96 -5.26 -10.05
CA ILE A 51 2.97 -4.24 -10.36
C ILE A 51 2.34 -2.85 -10.34
N ALA A 52 1.20 -2.66 -11.01
CA ALA A 52 0.47 -1.40 -11.00
C ALA A 52 0.14 -0.95 -9.56
N ALA A 53 -0.41 -1.87 -8.76
CA ALA A 53 -0.79 -1.61 -7.38
C ALA A 53 0.40 -1.26 -6.49
N LYS A 54 1.55 -1.95 -6.63
CA LYS A 54 2.76 -1.57 -5.89
C LYS A 54 3.21 -0.16 -6.23
N MET A 55 3.18 0.22 -7.51
CA MET A 55 3.54 1.59 -7.92
C MET A 55 2.60 2.64 -7.34
N VAL A 56 1.28 2.40 -7.40
CA VAL A 56 0.27 3.28 -6.77
C VAL A 56 0.56 3.42 -5.27
N ASN A 57 0.77 2.31 -4.57
CA ASN A 57 0.94 2.30 -3.12
C ASN A 57 2.21 3.03 -2.69
N CYS A 58 3.33 2.81 -3.39
CA CYS A 58 4.55 3.56 -3.16
C CYS A 58 4.32 5.06 -3.37
N PHE A 59 3.63 5.45 -4.44
CA PHE A 59 3.35 6.85 -4.74
C PHE A 59 2.46 7.50 -3.67
N THR A 60 1.33 6.89 -3.32
CA THR A 60 0.42 7.40 -2.28
C THR A 60 1.11 7.51 -0.91
N LYS A 61 2.00 6.56 -0.58
CA LYS A 61 2.75 6.59 0.68
C LYS A 61 3.76 7.73 0.72
N THR A 62 4.51 7.95 -0.37
CA THR A 62 5.47 9.07 -0.44
C THR A 62 4.79 10.42 -0.29
N LEU A 63 3.60 10.59 -0.87
CA LEU A 63 2.82 11.83 -0.73
C LEU A 63 2.34 12.04 0.70
N PHE A 64 1.84 10.99 1.36
CA PHE A 64 1.47 11.07 2.77
C PHE A 64 2.67 11.48 3.65
N LEU A 65 3.84 10.87 3.46
CA LEU A 65 5.05 11.20 4.21
C LEU A 65 5.49 12.66 3.98
N ASN A 66 5.47 13.13 2.73
CA ASN A 66 5.84 14.50 2.39
C ASN A 66 4.88 15.55 3.00
N ASP A 67 3.59 15.21 3.04
CA ASP A 67 2.56 16.04 3.63
C ASP A 67 2.68 16.12 5.16
N MET A 68 3.07 15.03 5.83
CA MET A 68 3.39 15.05 7.27
C MET A 68 4.60 15.94 7.59
N ILE A 69 5.68 15.87 6.79
CA ILE A 69 6.90 16.67 7.00
C ILE A 69 6.63 18.16 6.72
N SER A 70 5.75 18.48 5.77
CA SER A 70 5.41 19.86 5.45
C SER A 70 4.49 20.50 6.51
N SER A 71 3.76 19.69 7.29
CA SER A 71 2.83 20.16 8.33
C SER A 71 3.46 20.44 9.70
N THR A 72 4.73 20.09 9.93
CA THR A 72 5.43 20.45 11.18
C THR A 72 5.61 21.96 11.40
N SER A 73 5.14 22.80 10.46
CA SER A 73 5.29 24.26 10.56
C SER A 73 4.07 24.99 11.12
N LEU A 74 2.81 24.62 10.86
CA LEU A 74 1.65 25.45 11.25
C LEU A 74 0.34 24.64 11.35
N CYS A 75 -0.41 24.88 12.43
CA CYS A 75 -1.87 24.85 12.64
C CYS A 75 -2.72 23.53 12.74
N ASN A 76 -3.57 23.54 13.79
CA ASN A 76 -4.84 22.84 14.07
C ASN A 76 -4.88 21.30 14.24
N GLN A 77 -5.07 20.85 15.49
CA GLN A 77 -5.26 19.44 15.89
C GLN A 77 -6.35 18.69 15.08
N SER A 78 -7.44 19.35 14.71
CA SER A 78 -8.52 18.75 13.91
C SER A 78 -8.08 18.33 12.49
N LEU A 79 -7.16 19.06 11.86
CA LEU A 79 -6.64 18.69 10.54
C LEU A 79 -5.57 17.59 10.64
N GLU A 80 -4.83 17.53 11.76
CA GLU A 80 -3.90 16.44 12.05
C GLU A 80 -4.62 15.10 12.29
N ASP A 81 -5.75 15.10 13.00
CA ASP A 81 -6.54 13.90 13.29
C ASP A 81 -7.10 13.28 12.00
N ASP A 82 -7.67 14.10 11.12
CA ASP A 82 -8.16 13.64 9.82
C ASP A 82 -7.00 13.06 8.97
N ARG A 83 -5.85 13.74 8.91
CA ARG A 83 -4.67 13.29 8.14
C ARG A 83 -4.09 11.98 8.68
N LYS A 84 -3.90 11.86 10.00
CA LYS A 84 -3.47 10.62 10.65
C LYS A 84 -4.43 9.49 10.36
N ASN A 85 -5.73 9.78 10.35
CA ASN A 85 -6.74 8.80 9.97
C ASN A 85 -6.49 8.34 8.52
N ARG A 86 -6.27 9.27 7.57
CA ARG A 86 -6.07 8.97 6.14
C ARG A 86 -4.97 7.98 5.83
N ALA A 87 -3.88 8.02 6.60
CA ALA A 87 -2.76 7.10 6.39
C ALA A 87 -3.13 5.64 6.64
N THR A 88 -4.09 5.39 7.53
CA THR A 88 -4.35 4.04 8.06
C THR A 88 -5.08 3.13 7.07
N TRP A 89 -5.89 3.70 6.17
CA TRP A 89 -6.61 2.96 5.14
C TRP A 89 -5.87 2.82 3.81
N LEU A 90 -4.71 3.49 3.66
CA LEU A 90 -3.88 3.32 2.47
C LEU A 90 -3.49 1.85 2.32
N HIS A 91 -3.51 1.37 1.08
CA HIS A 91 -3.01 0.03 0.80
C HIS A 91 -1.48 0.00 1.00
N PRO A 92 -0.94 -0.98 1.76
CA PRO A 92 0.49 -1.10 1.93
C PRO A 92 1.15 -1.52 0.62
N PRO A 93 2.39 -1.10 0.32
CA PRO A 93 3.10 -1.65 -0.83
C PRO A 93 3.35 -3.15 -0.62
N VAL A 94 2.59 -3.99 -1.31
CA VAL A 94 2.70 -5.44 -1.14
C VAL A 94 3.97 -5.94 -1.81
N ASP A 95 4.81 -6.63 -1.05
CA ASP A 95 5.98 -7.31 -1.59
C ASP A 95 6.24 -8.66 -0.89
N ARG A 96 7.29 -9.35 -1.36
CA ARG A 96 7.65 -10.66 -0.83
C ARG A 96 8.04 -10.60 0.65
N LEU A 97 8.72 -9.55 1.08
CA LEU A 97 9.19 -9.40 2.46
C LEU A 97 7.99 -9.19 3.41
N LEU A 98 7.03 -8.34 3.04
CA LEU A 98 5.80 -8.15 3.82
C LEU A 98 5.07 -9.49 3.99
N LEU A 99 4.77 -10.15 2.87
CA LEU A 99 4.02 -11.41 2.87
C LEU A 99 4.74 -12.51 3.67
N GLU A 100 6.07 -12.54 3.62
CA GLU A 100 6.86 -13.48 4.42
C GLU A 100 6.72 -13.21 5.92
N GLN A 101 6.70 -11.94 6.34
CA GLN A 101 6.57 -11.58 7.75
C GLN A 101 5.16 -11.81 8.29
N LEU A 102 4.13 -11.46 7.50
CA LEU A 102 2.75 -11.77 7.83
C LEU A 102 2.54 -13.29 7.99
N GLN A 103 3.14 -14.09 7.09
CA GLN A 103 3.12 -15.55 7.18
C GLN A 103 3.82 -16.06 8.44
N LYS A 104 5.06 -15.62 8.69
CA LYS A 104 5.89 -16.09 9.82
C LYS A 104 5.22 -15.81 11.17
N LYS A 105 4.67 -14.60 11.32
CA LYS A 105 4.00 -14.16 12.55
C LYS A 105 2.55 -14.61 12.66
N ASN A 106 2.02 -15.32 11.65
CA ASN A 106 0.62 -15.77 11.60
C ASN A 106 -0.38 -14.63 11.85
N ILE A 107 -0.16 -13.49 11.21
CA ILE A 107 -0.99 -12.29 11.42
C ILE A 107 -2.44 -12.58 10.99
N GLY A 108 -3.40 -12.30 11.86
CA GLY A 108 -4.82 -12.61 11.62
C GLY A 108 -5.13 -14.11 11.48
N GLU A 109 -4.28 -14.99 12.04
CA GLU A 109 -4.43 -16.45 11.99
C GLU A 109 -4.48 -17.08 10.58
N ALA A 110 -4.03 -16.32 9.56
CA ALA A 110 -4.15 -16.68 8.15
C ALA A 110 -2.83 -17.16 7.50
N ARG A 111 -2.03 -17.96 8.23
CA ARG A 111 -0.71 -18.42 7.77
C ARG A 111 -0.73 -19.08 6.38
N ASN A 112 -1.77 -19.85 6.06
CA ASN A 112 -1.83 -20.60 4.81
C ASN A 112 -2.16 -19.68 3.62
N GLU A 113 -3.01 -18.69 3.85
CA GLU A 113 -3.40 -17.66 2.90
C GLU A 113 -2.20 -16.76 2.59
N TRP A 114 -1.45 -16.33 3.61
CA TRP A 114 -0.19 -15.60 3.41
C TRP A 114 0.83 -16.43 2.62
N ARG A 115 0.93 -17.73 2.91
CA ARG A 115 1.80 -18.64 2.16
C ARG A 115 1.38 -18.70 0.69
N ALA A 116 0.08 -18.85 0.41
CA ALA A 116 -0.44 -18.93 -0.96
C ALA A 116 -0.15 -17.63 -1.75
N LEU A 117 -0.41 -16.47 -1.13
CA LEU A 117 -0.10 -15.16 -1.72
C LEU A 117 1.41 -14.98 -1.97
N LYS A 118 2.25 -15.36 -1.01
CA LYS A 118 3.71 -15.29 -1.15
C LYS A 118 4.22 -16.18 -2.28
N SER A 119 3.69 -17.40 -2.39
CA SER A 119 4.07 -18.37 -3.43
C SER A 119 3.66 -17.91 -4.83
N LYS A 120 2.48 -17.29 -4.99
CA LYS A 120 2.06 -16.71 -6.27
C LYS A 120 2.99 -15.55 -6.70
N GLY A 121 3.46 -14.77 -5.73
CA GLY A 121 4.37 -13.65 -5.94
C GLY A 121 3.62 -12.39 -6.36
N TRP A 122 3.81 -11.31 -5.60
CA TRP A 122 3.06 -10.05 -5.76
C TRP A 122 3.12 -9.48 -7.18
N SER A 123 4.24 -9.62 -7.88
CA SER A 123 4.41 -9.12 -9.25
C SER A 123 3.63 -9.94 -10.29
N ARG A 124 2.95 -11.01 -9.89
CA ARG A 124 2.07 -11.84 -10.73
C ARG A 124 0.61 -11.78 -10.27
N PHE A 125 0.26 -10.88 -9.35
CA PHE A 125 -1.12 -10.74 -8.92
C PHE A 125 -1.97 -10.17 -10.07
N ASP A 126 -3.08 -10.85 -10.35
CA ASP A 126 -4.23 -10.29 -11.03
C ASP A 126 -5.04 -9.42 -10.05
N ARG A 127 -6.08 -8.76 -10.59
CA ARG A 127 -6.95 -7.86 -9.82
C ARG A 127 -7.59 -8.57 -8.63
N GLU A 128 -8.19 -9.74 -8.84
CA GLU A 128 -8.90 -10.50 -7.81
C GLU A 128 -7.96 -10.95 -6.68
N THR A 129 -6.79 -11.46 -7.03
CA THR A 129 -5.76 -11.89 -6.07
C THR A 129 -5.28 -10.71 -5.23
N TYR A 130 -5.05 -9.56 -5.86
CA TYR A 130 -4.67 -8.36 -5.14
C TYR A 130 -5.76 -7.90 -4.17
N GLN A 131 -7.01 -7.85 -4.62
CA GLN A 131 -8.15 -7.46 -3.78
C GLN A 131 -8.33 -8.43 -2.61
N ARG A 132 -8.16 -9.74 -2.82
CA ARG A 132 -8.15 -10.74 -1.74
C ARG A 132 -7.02 -10.51 -0.74
N ALA A 133 -5.82 -10.16 -1.23
CA ALA A 133 -4.70 -9.83 -0.35
C ALA A 133 -5.01 -8.61 0.53
N ILE A 134 -5.59 -7.55 -0.05
CA ILE A 134 -5.99 -6.35 0.69
C ILE A 134 -7.13 -6.64 1.67
N ALA A 135 -8.14 -7.43 1.29
CA ALA A 135 -9.22 -7.83 2.18
C ALA A 135 -8.69 -8.59 3.41
N LEU A 136 -7.76 -9.52 3.19
CA LEU A 136 -7.11 -10.26 4.27
C LEU A 136 -6.27 -9.33 5.18
N MET A 137 -5.59 -8.36 4.59
CA MET A 137 -4.84 -7.34 5.35
C MET A 137 -5.77 -6.50 6.22
N LYS A 138 -6.89 -6.02 5.65
CA LYS A 138 -7.92 -5.26 6.37
C LYS A 138 -8.50 -6.07 7.52
N GLN A 139 -8.83 -7.34 7.30
CA GLN A 139 -9.33 -8.22 8.35
C GLN A 139 -8.31 -8.35 9.48
N ALA A 140 -7.04 -8.58 9.16
CA ALA A 140 -6.00 -8.80 10.15
C ALA A 140 -5.58 -7.53 10.92
N SER A 141 -5.92 -6.34 10.41
CA SER A 141 -5.55 -5.04 10.98
C SER A 141 -6.75 -4.20 11.44
N GLY A 142 -7.94 -4.79 11.59
CA GLY A 142 -9.14 -4.06 12.00
C GLY A 142 -9.52 -2.90 11.06
N GLY A 143 -9.39 -3.11 9.75
CA GLY A 143 -9.68 -2.14 8.70
C GLY A 143 -8.53 -1.18 8.34
N ARG A 144 -7.36 -1.31 8.99
CA ARG A 144 -6.21 -0.40 8.82
C ARG A 144 -4.98 -1.04 8.15
N PRO A 145 -5.05 -1.43 6.87
CA PRO A 145 -4.06 -2.29 6.23
C PRO A 145 -2.66 -1.67 6.16
N ALA A 146 -2.54 -0.34 6.17
CA ALA A 146 -1.24 0.34 6.21
C ALA A 146 -0.41 0.02 7.46
N GLN A 147 -1.06 -0.33 8.58
CA GLN A 147 -0.37 -0.66 9.83
C GLN A 147 0.48 -1.93 9.72
N LEU A 148 0.13 -2.82 8.78
CA LEU A 148 0.89 -4.05 8.54
C LEU A 148 2.30 -3.79 8.00
N GLU A 149 2.58 -2.58 7.47
CA GLU A 149 3.94 -2.19 7.09
C GLU A 149 4.90 -2.18 8.30
N ALA A 150 4.42 -2.12 9.55
CA ALA A 150 5.26 -2.29 10.74
C ALA A 150 5.99 -3.64 10.78
N PHE A 151 5.52 -4.63 10.01
CA PHE A 151 6.17 -5.93 9.87
C PHE A 151 7.26 -5.97 8.80
N TRP A 152 7.50 -4.89 8.05
CA TRP A 152 8.63 -4.82 7.12
C TRP A 152 9.97 -4.76 7.87
N ILE A 153 10.78 -5.82 7.73
CA ILE A 153 12.11 -5.91 8.35
C ILE A 153 13.13 -4.95 7.73
N GLY A 154 12.92 -4.45 6.51
CA GLY A 154 13.81 -3.46 5.89
C GLY A 154 13.94 -2.14 6.67
N HIS A 155 13.05 -1.90 7.64
CA HIS A 155 13.08 -0.75 8.56
C HIS A 155 13.58 -1.11 9.98
N GLN A 156 13.87 -2.39 10.25
CA GLN A 156 14.42 -2.80 11.54
C GLN A 156 15.94 -2.67 11.47
N SER A 157 16.47 -1.51 11.89
CA SER A 157 17.88 -1.44 12.29
C SER A 157 18.18 -2.63 13.20
N PRO A 158 19.31 -3.36 13.02
CA PRO A 158 19.70 -4.38 13.97
C PRO A 158 19.95 -3.69 15.32
N GLY A 159 18.90 -3.65 16.15
CA GLY A 159 18.98 -3.15 17.51
C GLY A 159 20.01 -3.98 18.25
N LYS A 160 20.99 -3.29 18.84
CA LYS A 160 21.90 -3.85 19.84
C LYS A 160 21.13 -4.84 20.72
N LYS A 161 21.64 -6.06 20.80
CA LYS A 161 21.17 -7.08 21.74
C LYS A 161 21.14 -6.45 23.13
N SER A 162 19.95 -6.21 23.68
CA SER A 162 19.82 -6.09 25.14
C SER A 162 20.04 -7.47 25.69
N THR A 163 21.22 -7.67 26.26
CA THR A 163 21.48 -8.76 27.19
C THR A 163 20.70 -8.47 28.47
N ILE A 164 20.12 -9.54 29.02
CA ILE A 164 19.25 -9.66 30.20
C ILE A 164 19.74 -8.81 31.37
#